data_AF-A0A4S0Q4F5-F1
#
_entry.id   AF-A0A4S0Q4F5-F1
#
_cell.length_a   1.000
_cell.length_b   1.000
_cell.length_c   1.000
_cell.angle_alpha   90.00
_cell.angle_beta   90.00
_cell.angle_gamma   90.00
#
_symmetry.space_group_name_H-M   'P 1'
#
loop_
_entity.id
_entity.type
_entity.pdbx_description
1 polymer ?
#
loop_
_entity_poly.entity_id
_entity_poly.type
_entity_poly.pdbx_seq_one_letter_code
_entity_poly.pdbx_strand_id
1 'polypeptide(L)'
;RVGAGVIDAYAGALGVLGGFAGDEKGISRHLALIAGTSSCVMAMSPDPQPFAGVWGPYFGAALPRLWLSEGGQSATGALLDHIIRWHGAGCD
;
A
#
# COMPACT_ATOMS: atom_id res chain seq x y z
N ARG A 1 2.56 25.70 -9.54
CA ARG A 1 1.37 25.29 -8.75
C ARG A 1 1.83 24.24 -7.75
N VAL A 2 1.27 24.20 -6.54
CA VAL A 2 1.64 23.25 -5.47
C VAL A 2 0.46 22.31 -5.21
N GLY A 3 0.72 21.00 -5.11
CA GLY A 3 -0.31 19.99 -4.81
C GLY A 3 -0.67 19.94 -3.33
N ALA A 4 -1.76 19.24 -3.00
CA ALA A 4 -2.12 18.95 -1.61
C ALA A 4 -1.09 18.00 -0.96
N GLY A 5 -0.94 18.08 0.36
CA GLY A 5 -0.12 17.15 1.13
C GLY A 5 -0.69 15.74 1.10
N VAL A 6 0.18 14.73 1.18
CA VAL A 6 -0.18 13.31 1.12
C VAL A 6 0.72 12.49 2.05
N ILE A 7 0.17 11.42 2.63
CA ILE A 7 0.91 10.44 3.45
C ILE A 7 1.89 9.68 2.54
N ASP A 8 3.06 9.30 3.06
CA ASP A 8 4.13 8.64 2.30
C ASP A 8 3.68 7.37 1.57
N ALA A 9 2.97 6.47 2.24
CA ALA A 9 2.47 5.23 1.65
C ALA A 9 1.43 5.52 0.55
N TYR A 10 0.63 6.59 0.71
CA TYR A 10 -0.34 7.03 -0.29
C TYR A 10 0.37 7.65 -1.50
N ALA A 11 1.46 8.40 -1.27
CA ALA A 11 2.30 8.93 -2.35
C ALA A 11 2.96 7.79 -3.15
N GLY A 12 3.46 6.77 -2.46
CA GLY A 12 3.99 5.55 -3.08
C GLY A 12 2.93 4.82 -3.91
N ALA A 13 1.73 4.65 -3.35
CA ALA A 13 0.63 4.00 -4.05
C ALA A 13 0.19 4.77 -5.30
N LEU A 14 0.12 6.11 -5.22
CA LEU A 14 -0.11 6.96 -6.39
C LEU A 14 1.03 6.87 -7.41
N GLY A 15 2.28 6.72 -6.97
CA GLY A 15 3.43 6.54 -7.84
C GLY A 15 3.34 5.28 -8.71
N VAL A 16 2.80 4.18 -8.16
CA VAL A 16 2.71 2.89 -8.88
C VAL A 16 1.35 2.65 -9.54
N LEU A 17 0.25 3.13 -8.96
CA LEU A 17 -1.10 2.97 -9.50
C LEU A 17 -1.59 4.16 -10.33
N GLY A 18 -0.91 5.31 -10.27
CA GLY A 18 -1.35 6.55 -10.93
C GLY A 18 -1.52 6.42 -12.45
N GLY A 19 -0.76 5.52 -13.08
CA GLY A 19 -0.94 5.20 -14.50
C GLY A 19 -2.30 4.60 -14.85
N PHE A 20 -2.99 4.00 -13.88
CA PHE A 20 -4.33 3.40 -14.04
C PHE A 20 -5.45 4.33 -13.57
N ALA A 21 -5.15 5.54 -13.10
CA ALA A 21 -6.15 6.46 -12.56
C ALA A 21 -7.25 6.85 -13.58
N GLY A 22 -6.95 6.76 -14.89
CA GLY A 22 -7.92 6.97 -15.96
C GLY A 22 -8.80 5.76 -16.30
N ASP A 23 -8.49 4.58 -15.78
CA ASP A 23 -9.25 3.33 -15.96
C ASP A 23 -9.71 2.79 -14.60
N GLU A 24 -10.87 3.29 -14.15
CA GLU A 24 -11.49 2.91 -12.88
C GLU A 24 -11.74 1.39 -12.74
N LYS A 25 -11.89 0.66 -13.86
CA LYS A 25 -12.09 -0.81 -13.83
C LYS A 25 -10.76 -1.57 -13.89
N GLY A 26 -9.74 -0.98 -14.51
CA GLY A 26 -8.39 -1.53 -14.56
C GLY A 26 -7.65 -1.39 -13.24
N ILE A 27 -7.83 -0.25 -12.54
CA ILE A 27 -7.12 0.01 -11.27
C ILE A 27 -7.46 -1.00 -10.18
N SER A 28 -8.69 -1.54 -10.15
CA SER A 28 -9.13 -2.56 -9.18
C SER A 28 -8.50 -3.93 -9.37
N ARG A 29 -7.78 -4.15 -10.48
CA ARG A 29 -7.00 -5.38 -10.74
C ARG A 29 -5.54 -5.28 -10.27
N HIS A 30 -5.15 -4.14 -9.72
CA HIS A 30 -3.78 -3.86 -9.32
C HIS A 30 -3.71 -3.54 -7.82
N LEU A 31 -2.63 -3.96 -7.19
CA LEU A 31 -2.32 -3.68 -5.80
C LEU A 31 -1.00 -2.93 -5.73
N ALA A 32 -0.95 -1.86 -4.94
CA ALA A 32 0.29 -1.19 -4.60
C ALA A 32 0.91 -1.88 -3.38
N LEU A 33 2.14 -2.37 -3.51
CA LEU A 33 2.96 -2.81 -2.38
C LEU A 33 4.01 -1.76 -2.09
N ILE A 34 3.86 -1.05 -0.96
CA ILE A 34 4.83 -0.07 -0.48
C ILE A 34 5.69 -0.76 0.57
N ALA A 35 6.84 -1.27 0.14
CA ALA A 35 7.73 -2.07 0.95
C ALA A 35 8.79 -1.24 1.67
N GLY A 36 9.15 -1.67 2.89
CA GLY A 36 10.20 -1.11 3.72
C GLY A 36 10.43 -1.99 4.96
N THR A 37 10.75 -1.38 6.09
CA THR A 37 10.82 -2.08 7.40
C THR A 37 9.52 -2.84 7.69
N SER A 38 8.39 -2.17 7.42
CA SER A 38 7.04 -2.73 7.30
C SER A 38 6.59 -2.63 5.83
N SER A 39 5.50 -3.31 5.48
CA SER A 39 4.88 -3.19 4.16
C SER A 39 3.43 -2.76 4.27
N CYS A 40 3.03 -1.84 3.40
CA CYS A 40 1.64 -1.45 3.22
C CYS A 40 1.14 -1.94 1.85
N VAL A 41 -0.05 -2.51 1.82
CA VAL A 41 -0.72 -2.99 0.60
C VAL A 41 -1.99 -2.18 0.39
N MET A 42 -2.07 -1.46 -0.72
CA MET A 42 -3.24 -0.63 -1.04
C MET A 42 -3.93 -1.10 -2.31
N ALA A 43 -5.26 -1.10 -2.26
CA ALA A 43 -6.15 -1.38 -3.39
C ALA A 43 -7.09 -0.21 -3.62
N MET A 44 -7.41 0.08 -4.88
CA MET A 44 -8.42 1.09 -5.24
C MET A 44 -9.54 0.46 -6.07
N SER A 45 -10.79 0.81 -5.78
CA SER A 45 -11.98 0.26 -6.44
C SER A 45 -13.05 1.32 -6.65
N PRO A 46 -13.84 1.27 -7.74
CA PRO A 46 -15.00 2.15 -7.93
C PRO A 46 -16.12 1.88 -6.91
N ASP A 47 -16.19 0.65 -6.38
CA ASP A 47 -17.18 0.21 -5.41
C ASP A 47 -16.54 -0.02 -4.01
N PRO A 48 -17.26 0.24 -2.91
CA PRO A 48 -16.77 -0.03 -1.56
C PRO A 48 -16.66 -1.54 -1.31
N GLN A 49 -15.50 -2.01 -0.87
CA GLN A 49 -15.22 -3.42 -0.59
C GLN A 49 -14.67 -3.58 0.83
N PRO A 50 -15.52 -3.67 1.87
CA PRO A 50 -15.09 -3.91 3.24
C PRO A 50 -14.76 -5.39 3.48
N PHE A 51 -13.67 -5.67 4.18
CA PHE A 51 -13.31 -7.03 4.60
C PHE A 51 -12.49 -7.00 5.90
N ALA A 52 -12.49 -8.13 6.62
CA ALA A 52 -11.85 -8.21 7.92
C ALA A 52 -10.32 -8.12 7.80
N GLY A 53 -9.70 -7.33 8.70
CA GLY A 53 -8.24 -7.20 8.80
C GLY A 53 -7.61 -6.11 7.93
N VAL A 54 -8.42 -5.26 7.31
CA VAL A 54 -7.97 -4.15 6.46
C VAL A 54 -8.67 -2.85 6.87
N TRP A 55 -7.96 -1.73 6.75
CA TRP A 55 -8.48 -0.40 7.02
C TRP A 55 -9.23 0.14 5.80
N GLY A 56 -10.33 0.85 6.05
CA GLY A 56 -11.23 1.39 5.02
C GLY A 56 -12.54 0.61 4.88
N PRO A 57 -13.27 0.75 3.76
CA PRO A 57 -12.88 1.50 2.56
C PRO A 57 -13.03 3.02 2.73
N TYR A 58 -12.02 3.79 2.33
CA TYR A 58 -12.00 5.26 2.39
C TYR A 58 -12.29 5.86 1.02
N PHE A 59 -13.41 6.58 0.88
CA PHE A 59 -13.78 7.21 -0.39
C PHE A 59 -12.98 8.49 -0.65
N GLY A 60 -12.40 8.61 -1.84
CA GLY A 60 -11.72 9.84 -2.28
C GLY A 60 -10.40 10.12 -1.57
N ALA A 61 -9.86 9.18 -0.79
CA ALA A 61 -8.68 9.40 0.05
C ALA A 61 -7.38 9.58 -0.74
N ALA A 62 -7.23 8.84 -1.85
CA ALA A 62 -6.05 8.92 -2.73
C ALA A 62 -6.39 9.49 -4.11
N LEU A 63 -7.49 9.03 -4.71
CA LEU A 63 -7.99 9.50 -6.00
C LEU A 63 -9.49 9.81 -5.91
N PRO A 64 -9.99 10.84 -6.61
CA PRO A 64 -11.42 11.11 -6.68
C PRO A 64 -12.21 9.92 -7.23
N ARG A 65 -13.45 9.73 -6.74
CA ARG A 65 -14.40 8.70 -7.22
C ARG A 65 -13.96 7.25 -7.01
N LEU A 66 -12.88 7.01 -6.27
CA LEU A 66 -12.40 5.67 -5.92
C LEU A 66 -12.41 5.47 -4.40
N TRP A 67 -12.64 4.23 -4.00
CA TRP A 67 -12.51 3.73 -2.64
C TRP A 67 -11.13 3.11 -2.47
N LEU A 68 -10.45 3.47 -1.39
CA LEU A 68 -9.16 2.92 -1.02
C LEU A 68 -9.32 1.94 0.15
N SER A 69 -8.73 0.76 0.03
CA SER A 69 -8.56 -0.19 1.13
C SER A 69 -7.08 -0.41 1.41
N GLU A 70 -6.71 -0.44 2.69
CA GLU A 70 -5.31 -0.47 3.14
C GLU A 70 -5.06 -1.64 4.10
N GLY A 71 -4.19 -2.55 3.69
CA GLY A 71 -3.67 -3.63 4.52
C GLY A 71 -2.22 -3.38 4.91
N GLY A 72 -1.76 -3.97 6.01
CA GLY A 72 -0.40 -3.78 6.50
C GLY A 72 0.22 -5.05 7.05
N GLN A 73 1.53 -5.18 6.87
CA GLN A 73 2.38 -6.13 7.56
C GLN A 73 3.42 -5.36 8.37
N SER A 74 3.33 -5.44 9.70
CA SER A 74 4.12 -4.60 10.61
C SER A 74 5.62 -4.90 10.59
N ALA A 75 6.02 -6.11 10.18
CA ALA A 75 7.42 -6.51 10.06
C ALA A 75 7.62 -7.33 8.79
N THR A 76 8.19 -6.71 7.76
CA THR A 76 8.52 -7.37 6.49
C THR A 76 10.02 -7.30 6.25
N GLY A 77 10.55 -6.13 5.91
CA GLY A 77 12.00 -5.90 5.84
C GLY A 77 12.67 -6.15 7.20
N ALA A 78 12.05 -5.70 8.30
CA ALA A 78 12.56 -5.94 9.65
C ALA A 78 12.71 -7.44 9.98
N LEU A 79 11.75 -8.27 9.53
CA LEU A 79 11.80 -9.71 9.78
C LEU A 79 12.91 -10.36 8.94
N LEU A 80 13.04 -9.96 7.69
CA LEU A 80 14.12 -10.44 6.82
C LEU A 80 15.50 -10.07 7.38
N ASP A 81 15.68 -8.81 7.78
CA ASP A 81 16.91 -8.33 8.41
C ASP A 81 17.23 -9.11 9.69
N HIS A 82 16.21 -9.41 10.51
CA HIS A 82 16.37 -10.19 11.73
C HIS A 82 16.87 -11.61 11.43
N ILE A 83 16.26 -12.31 10.46
CA ILE A 83 16.65 -13.68 10.08
C ILE A 83 18.09 -13.69 9.54
N ILE A 84 18.45 -12.74 8.69
CA ILE A 84 19.81 -12.63 8.12
C ILE A 84 20.84 -12.44 9.24
N ARG A 85 20.58 -11.52 10.17
CA ARG A 85 21.47 -11.27 11.32
C ARG A 85 21.59 -12.48 12.24
N TRP A 86 20.47 -13.14 12.51
CA TRP A 86 20.45 -14.32 13.38
C TRP A 86 21.24 -15.49 12.79
N HIS A 87 21.08 -15.76 11.49
CA HIS A 87 21.89 -16.77 10.80
C HIS A 87 23.36 -16.37 10.69
N GLY A 88 23.66 -15.10 10.43
CA GLY A 88 25.04 -14.60 10.37
C GLY A 88 25.78 -14.64 11.70
N ALA A 89 25.06 -14.60 12.82
CA ALA A 89 25.61 -14.70 14.17
C ALA A 89 25.90 -16.16 14.62
N GLY A 90 25.55 -17.16 13.81
CA GLY A 90 25.71 -18.59 14.14
C GLY A 90 27.02 -19.24 13.66
N CYS A 91 28.01 -18.45 13.23
CA CYS A 91 29.31 -18.93 12.76
C CYS A 91 30.49 -18.66 13.72
N ASP A 92 30.21 -18.29 14.97
CA ASP A 92 31.21 -18.27 16.06
C ASP A 92 30.93 -19.38 17.09
#